data_AF-A0A8B9GXV7-F1
#
_entry.id   AF-A0A8B9GXV7-F1
#
_cell.length_a   1.000
_cell.length_b   1.000
_cell.length_c   1.000
_cell.angle_alpha   90.00
_cell.angle_beta   90.00
_cell.angle_gamma   90.00
#
_symmetry.space_group_name_H-M   'P 1'
#
loop_
_entity.id
_entity.type
_entity.pdbx_description
1 polymer ?
#
loop_
_entity_poly.entity_id
_entity_poly.type
_entity_poly.pdbx_seq_one_letter_code
_entity_poly.pdbx_strand_id
1 'polypeptide(L)'
;MLDSLALLLEKAFLLAHFDLFSALPRGEERQRRKRENEAGLEAEAEAEFEAEFEMKKEPEKLLQRGDLLEVPRTLFIHFGIYLGGGRVAHLIPDILPVVTGDRRRIGRVVSNKRLLLGVLYKSASVRVDSLQDFAYGSPVLLNTLDAALRRPALSAEEVALRAEKLIGRIPYSLLWNNCEHFVTYCRYGAGVSLQTDRFCECLKTIVQDQRSMLMATVIGVCFMLFLGLSLSTALPTLFILFILWMIG
;
A
#
# COMPACT_ATOMS: atom_id res chain seq x y z
N MET A 1 -10.87 -9.15 20.56
CA MET A 1 -9.41 -9.42 20.67
C MET A 1 -8.69 -9.31 19.33
N LEU A 2 -9.22 -9.89 18.23
CA LEU A 2 -8.66 -9.73 16.88
C LEU A 2 -8.60 -8.25 16.42
N ASP A 3 -9.62 -7.45 16.73
CA ASP A 3 -9.64 -6.02 16.35
C ASP A 3 -8.57 -5.17 17.03
N SER A 4 -8.24 -5.49 18.29
CA SER A 4 -7.24 -4.75 19.06
C SER A 4 -5.82 -5.09 18.62
N LEU A 5 -5.58 -6.35 18.25
CA LEU A 5 -4.29 -6.83 17.77
C LEU A 5 -4.03 -6.39 16.32
N ALA A 6 -5.07 -6.41 15.48
CA ALA A 6 -5.03 -5.80 14.15
C ALA A 6 -4.74 -4.30 14.23
N LEU A 7 -5.38 -3.58 15.16
CA LEU A 7 -5.12 -2.14 15.36
C LEU A 7 -3.67 -1.86 15.83
N LEU A 8 -3.12 -2.73 16.68
CA LEU A 8 -1.72 -2.63 17.14
C LEU A 8 -0.73 -2.89 16.00
N LEU A 9 -1.02 -3.88 15.15
CA LEU A 9 -0.24 -4.17 13.93
C LEU A 9 -0.31 -3.03 12.92
N GLU A 10 -1.51 -2.49 12.70
CA GLU A 10 -1.72 -1.32 11.85
C GLU A 10 -0.92 -0.11 12.36
N LYS A 11 -0.91 0.13 13.68
CA LYS A 11 -0.11 1.20 14.30
C LYS A 11 1.39 0.96 14.22
N ALA A 12 1.85 -0.28 14.41
CA ALA A 12 3.26 -0.64 14.31
C ALA A 12 3.77 -0.51 12.87
N PHE A 13 2.97 -0.89 11.87
CA PHE A 13 3.27 -0.70 10.44
C PHE A 13 3.45 0.79 10.11
N LEU A 14 2.54 1.64 10.57
CA LEU A 14 2.63 3.08 10.36
C LEU A 14 3.88 3.69 11.03
N LEU A 15 4.23 3.24 12.24
CA LEU A 15 5.41 3.74 12.97
C LEU A 15 6.73 3.30 12.31
N ALA A 16 6.86 2.02 11.94
CA ALA A 16 8.07 1.48 11.30
C ALA A 16 8.38 2.17 9.95
N HIS A 17 7.34 2.59 9.22
CA HIS A 17 7.50 3.32 7.97
C HIS A 17 7.55 4.85 8.13
N PHE A 18 7.17 5.39 9.29
CA PHE A 18 7.27 6.83 9.60
C PHE A 18 8.71 7.22 9.96
N ASP A 19 9.41 6.42 10.79
CA ASP A 19 10.79 6.73 11.21
C ASP A 19 11.80 6.63 10.06
N LEU A 20 11.53 5.80 9.06
CA LEU A 20 12.32 5.71 7.82
C LEU A 20 12.26 7.02 7.00
N PHE A 21 11.21 7.83 7.17
CA PHE A 21 11.00 9.05 6.39
C PHE A 21 11.61 10.30 7.05
N SER A 22 11.92 10.27 8.35
CA SER A 22 12.54 11.40 9.07
C SER A 22 14.06 11.49 8.94
N ALA A 23 14.73 10.48 8.36
CA ALA A 23 16.20 10.36 8.37
C ALA A 23 16.88 10.48 6.99
N LEU A 24 16.22 11.05 5.98
CA LEU A 24 16.84 11.31 4.67
C LEU A 24 17.14 12.80 4.49
N PRO A 25 18.44 13.22 4.45
CA PRO A 25 18.79 14.59 4.14
C PRO A 25 18.48 14.90 2.67
N ARG A 26 17.73 15.99 2.45
CA ARG A 26 17.45 16.57 1.14
C ARG A 26 18.65 17.45 0.76
N GLY A 27 19.54 16.93 -0.07
CA GLY A 27 20.67 17.68 -0.61
C GLY A 27 20.32 18.30 -1.95
N GLU A 28 20.01 19.59 -1.96
CA GLU A 28 20.05 20.41 -3.17
C GLU A 28 21.45 21.05 -3.33
N GLU A 29 21.90 21.05 -4.59
CA GLU A 29 22.72 22.10 -5.22
C GLU A 29 24.26 21.99 -5.21
N ARG A 30 24.80 21.53 -6.35
CA ARG A 30 26.10 22.01 -6.85
C ARG A 30 26.16 22.09 -8.38
N GLN A 31 25.63 23.22 -8.86
CA GLN A 31 26.13 24.10 -9.92
C GLN A 31 26.87 23.52 -11.14
N ARG A 32 26.22 23.68 -12.30
CA ARG A 32 26.57 24.70 -13.32
C ARG A 32 28.07 24.84 -13.59
N ARG A 33 28.66 23.91 -14.35
CA ARG A 33 29.85 24.10 -15.21
C ARG A 33 30.10 22.85 -16.07
N LYS A 34 29.28 22.64 -17.11
CA LYS A 34 29.69 21.79 -18.25
C LYS A 34 28.81 21.94 -19.50
N ARG A 35 28.10 23.06 -19.65
CA ARG A 35 27.46 23.39 -20.92
C ARG A 35 28.55 23.95 -21.83
N GLU A 36 28.95 23.19 -22.84
CA GLU A 36 29.32 23.72 -24.17
C GLU A 36 29.77 22.65 -25.18
N ASN A 37 29.82 21.35 -24.84
CA ASN A 37 30.09 20.28 -25.83
C ASN A 37 28.98 19.20 -25.96
N GLU A 38 27.83 19.34 -25.28
CA GLU A 38 26.78 18.30 -25.21
C GLU A 38 25.68 18.42 -26.30
N ALA A 39 25.64 19.53 -27.05
CA ALA A 39 24.53 19.83 -27.96
C ALA A 39 24.39 18.90 -29.20
N GLY A 40 25.41 18.10 -29.52
CA GLY A 40 25.35 17.11 -30.61
C GLY A 40 24.94 15.71 -30.16
N LEU A 41 25.32 15.32 -28.93
CA LEU A 41 24.95 14.02 -28.34
C LEU A 41 23.58 14.07 -27.67
N GLU A 42 23.17 15.24 -27.16
CA GLU A 42 21.84 15.44 -26.59
C GLU A 42 20.75 15.25 -27.64
N ALA A 43 20.93 15.69 -28.90
CA ALA A 43 19.90 15.54 -29.93
C ALA A 43 19.66 14.08 -30.35
N GLU A 44 20.70 13.23 -30.39
CA GLU A 44 20.55 11.79 -30.66
C GLU A 44 20.02 11.04 -29.44
N ALA A 45 20.50 11.36 -28.24
CA ALA A 45 19.99 10.77 -26.99
C ALA A 45 18.54 11.21 -26.69
N GLU A 46 18.16 12.43 -27.06
CA GLU A 46 16.81 12.97 -26.92
C GLU A 46 15.88 12.37 -27.98
N ALA A 47 16.37 12.08 -29.20
CA ALA A 47 15.61 11.33 -30.20
C ALA A 47 15.46 9.84 -29.85
N GLU A 48 16.49 9.19 -29.30
CA GLU A 48 16.39 7.81 -28.79
C GLU A 48 15.52 7.73 -27.52
N PHE A 49 15.62 8.72 -26.62
CA PHE A 49 14.76 8.84 -25.46
C PHE A 49 13.32 9.15 -25.85
N GLU A 50 13.07 10.04 -26.82
CA GLU A 50 11.75 10.30 -27.39
C GLU A 50 11.20 9.04 -28.08
N ALA A 51 12.02 8.27 -28.80
CA ALA A 51 11.60 7.01 -29.41
C ALA A 51 11.30 5.91 -28.38
N GLU A 52 12.09 5.80 -27.31
CA GLU A 52 11.86 4.86 -26.20
C GLU A 52 10.68 5.30 -25.30
N PHE A 53 10.44 6.61 -25.20
CA PHE A 53 9.29 7.23 -24.54
C PHE A 53 8.01 7.10 -25.38
N GLU A 54 8.10 7.23 -26.70
CA GLU A 54 7.03 6.90 -27.66
C GLU A 54 6.71 5.39 -27.64
N MET A 55 7.71 4.52 -27.47
CA MET A 55 7.48 3.07 -27.29
C MET A 55 6.79 2.73 -25.96
N LYS A 56 6.96 3.56 -24.91
CA LYS A 56 6.25 3.45 -23.62
C LYS A 56 4.85 4.08 -23.64
N LYS A 57 4.42 4.68 -24.75
CA LYS A 57 3.20 5.48 -24.85
C LYS A 57 1.91 4.70 -25.10
N GLU A 58 1.95 3.36 -25.12
CA GLU A 58 0.77 2.54 -25.43
C GLU A 58 0.26 1.66 -24.27
N PRO A 59 0.11 2.12 -23.01
CA PRO A 59 -0.67 1.37 -22.03
C PRO A 59 -2.16 1.35 -22.43
N GLU A 60 -2.69 2.40 -23.07
CA GLU A 60 -4.12 2.50 -23.37
C GLU A 60 -4.61 1.56 -24.48
N LYS A 61 -3.77 1.22 -25.48
CA LYS A 61 -4.19 0.32 -26.58
C LYS A 61 -4.24 -1.16 -26.18
N LEU A 62 -3.67 -1.53 -25.04
CA LEU A 62 -3.63 -2.91 -24.54
C LEU A 62 -4.61 -3.17 -23.39
N LEU A 63 -5.26 -2.11 -22.86
CA LEU A 63 -6.13 -2.21 -21.70
C LEU A 63 -7.56 -2.62 -22.07
N GLN A 64 -8.01 -3.72 -21.51
CA GLN A 64 -9.40 -4.17 -21.60
C GLN A 64 -10.16 -3.82 -20.32
N ARG A 65 -11.39 -3.34 -20.48
CA ARG A 65 -12.31 -3.12 -19.35
C ARG A 65 -12.42 -4.41 -18.53
N GLY A 66 -12.21 -4.33 -17.22
CA GLY A 66 -12.12 -5.47 -16.31
C GLY A 66 -10.69 -5.90 -15.96
N ASP A 67 -9.67 -5.33 -16.61
CA ASP A 67 -8.28 -5.60 -16.25
C ASP A 67 -7.98 -5.11 -14.83
N LEU A 68 -7.26 -5.95 -14.10
CA LEU A 68 -6.67 -5.62 -12.82
C LEU A 68 -5.33 -4.94 -13.08
N LEU A 69 -5.19 -3.74 -12.53
CA LEU A 69 -4.03 -2.89 -12.67
C LEU A 69 -3.23 -2.88 -11.39
N GLU A 70 -1.92 -2.94 -11.52
CA GLU A 70 -0.98 -2.88 -10.40
C GLU A 70 0.04 -1.80 -10.67
N VAL A 71 0.28 -0.98 -9.66
CA VAL A 71 1.21 0.13 -9.75
C VAL A 71 2.12 0.10 -8.54
N PRO A 72 3.41 -0.20 -8.73
CA PRO A 72 4.39 -0.15 -7.65
C PRO A 72 4.43 1.23 -7.01
N ARG A 73 4.29 1.27 -5.68
CA ARG A 73 4.61 2.44 -4.84
C ARG A 73 5.86 2.14 -4.03
N THR A 74 6.36 3.16 -3.34
CA THR A 74 7.55 3.05 -2.51
C THR A 74 7.43 1.96 -1.43
N LEU A 75 6.24 1.73 -0.89
CA LEU A 75 6.05 0.83 0.27
C LEU A 75 5.09 -0.34 0.01
N PHE A 76 4.33 -0.31 -1.08
CA PHE A 76 3.32 -1.32 -1.39
C PHE A 76 2.99 -1.28 -2.89
N ILE A 77 2.25 -2.27 -3.37
CA ILE A 77 1.68 -2.27 -4.71
C ILE A 77 0.25 -1.76 -4.60
N HIS A 78 -0.05 -0.69 -5.34
CA HIS A 78 -1.39 -0.13 -5.39
C HIS A 78 -2.20 -0.76 -6.52
N PHE A 79 -3.45 -1.13 -6.21
CA PHE A 79 -4.30 -1.88 -7.13
C PHE A 79 -5.52 -1.08 -7.60
N GLY A 80 -5.99 -1.37 -8.82
CA GLY A 80 -7.23 -0.83 -9.39
C GLY A 80 -7.85 -1.76 -10.44
N ILE A 81 -9.08 -1.48 -10.83
CA ILE A 81 -9.78 -2.14 -11.95
C ILE A 81 -9.99 -1.12 -13.06
N TYR A 82 -9.56 -1.45 -14.28
CA TYR A 82 -9.81 -0.61 -15.44
C TYR A 82 -11.28 -0.69 -15.86
N LEU A 83 -11.92 0.47 -15.99
CA LEU A 83 -13.34 0.59 -16.37
C LEU A 83 -13.54 0.93 -17.85
N GLY A 84 -12.47 1.04 -18.63
CA GLY A 84 -12.53 1.53 -20.01
C GLY A 84 -12.57 3.07 -20.12
N GLY A 85 -12.08 3.57 -21.25
CA GLY A 85 -12.03 5.00 -21.55
C GLY A 85 -11.08 5.78 -20.63
N GLY A 86 -9.93 5.20 -20.28
CA GLY A 86 -8.93 5.85 -19.43
C GLY A 86 -9.35 5.99 -17.96
N ARG A 87 -10.36 5.24 -17.50
CA ARG A 87 -10.89 5.32 -16.12
C ARG A 87 -10.50 4.10 -15.30
N VAL A 88 -10.15 4.32 -14.03
CA VAL A 88 -9.74 3.26 -13.10
C VAL A 88 -10.50 3.40 -11.78
N ALA A 89 -11.19 2.34 -11.37
CA ALA A 89 -11.75 2.24 -10.01
C ALA A 89 -10.70 1.68 -9.05
N HIS A 90 -10.48 2.35 -7.93
CA HIS A 90 -9.55 1.87 -6.91
C HIS A 90 -9.96 2.34 -5.51
N LEU A 91 -9.59 1.52 -4.52
CA LEU A 91 -9.83 1.82 -3.12
C LEU A 91 -8.68 2.66 -2.55
N ILE A 92 -9.01 3.82 -1.98
CA ILE A 92 -8.04 4.69 -1.30
C ILE A 92 -8.48 4.94 0.14
N PRO A 93 -7.60 4.76 1.14
CA PRO A 93 -7.85 5.20 2.50
C PRO A 93 -7.74 6.73 2.60
N ASP A 94 -8.75 7.46 2.14
CA ASP A 94 -8.79 8.92 2.22
C ASP A 94 -9.78 9.39 3.30
N ILE A 95 -9.29 10.18 4.25
CA ILE A 95 -10.12 10.77 5.31
C ILE A 95 -11.00 11.90 4.81
N LEU A 96 -10.61 12.57 3.71
CA LEU A 96 -11.21 13.84 3.32
C LEU A 96 -12.71 13.76 3.03
N PRO A 97 -13.26 12.69 2.41
CA PRO A 97 -14.70 12.51 2.29
C PRO A 97 -15.43 12.57 3.64
N VAL A 98 -14.84 12.08 4.72
CA VAL A 98 -15.45 12.15 6.07
C VAL A 98 -15.57 13.60 6.55
N VAL A 99 -14.58 14.43 6.22
CA VAL A 99 -14.46 15.81 6.72
C VAL A 99 -15.21 16.81 5.85
N THR A 100 -15.36 16.57 4.55
CA THR A 100 -16.00 17.50 3.62
C THR A 100 -16.76 16.80 2.49
N GLY A 101 -17.83 17.43 2.00
CA GLY A 101 -18.56 17.02 0.79
C GLY A 101 -18.05 17.70 -0.51
N ASP A 102 -17.02 18.55 -0.42
CA ASP A 102 -16.50 19.27 -1.59
C ASP A 102 -15.78 18.33 -2.57
N ARG A 103 -16.48 17.98 -3.66
CA ARG A 103 -15.97 17.08 -4.70
C ARG A 103 -14.67 17.57 -5.34
N ARG A 104 -14.45 18.89 -5.44
CA ARG A 104 -13.21 19.45 -6.04
C ARG A 104 -12.00 19.16 -5.16
N ARG A 105 -12.17 19.21 -3.83
CA ARG A 105 -11.09 18.89 -2.89
C ARG A 105 -10.84 17.39 -2.79
N ILE A 106 -11.90 16.59 -2.78
CA ILE A 106 -11.80 15.13 -2.75
C ILE A 106 -11.06 14.59 -3.97
N GLY A 107 -11.40 15.09 -5.18
CA GLY A 107 -10.82 14.65 -6.44
C GLY A 107 -9.35 15.03 -6.67
N ARG A 108 -8.75 15.88 -5.83
CA ARG A 108 -7.31 16.15 -5.91
C ARG A 108 -6.49 14.94 -5.49
N VAL A 109 -5.27 14.85 -6.01
CA VAL A 109 -4.25 13.88 -5.58
C VAL A 109 -4.19 13.80 -4.05
N VAL A 110 -4.22 12.59 -3.53
CA VAL A 110 -4.29 12.33 -2.09
C VAL A 110 -2.87 12.39 -1.53
N SER A 111 -2.65 13.23 -0.51
CA SER A 111 -1.35 13.34 0.16
C SER A 111 -1.14 12.20 1.16
N ASN A 112 0.12 11.89 1.48
CA ASN A 112 0.46 10.89 2.49
C ASN A 112 -0.25 11.13 3.83
N LYS A 113 -0.39 12.40 4.26
CA LYS A 113 -1.13 12.74 5.49
C LYS A 113 -2.60 12.33 5.43
N ARG A 114 -3.27 12.55 4.29
CA ARG A 114 -4.66 12.12 4.08
C ARG A 114 -4.78 10.60 4.07
N LEU A 115 -3.83 9.91 3.43
CA LEU A 115 -3.76 8.45 3.41
C LEU A 115 -3.63 7.88 4.83
N LEU A 116 -2.64 8.36 5.58
CA LEU A 116 -2.39 7.94 6.96
C LEU A 116 -3.60 8.16 7.86
N LEU A 117 -4.25 9.33 7.75
CA LEU A 117 -5.46 9.60 8.52
C LEU A 117 -6.61 8.68 8.09
N GLY A 118 -6.77 8.37 6.80
CA GLY A 118 -7.78 7.42 6.34
C GLY A 118 -7.57 6.03 6.94
N VAL A 119 -6.31 5.57 6.99
CA VAL A 119 -5.94 4.31 7.66
C VAL A 119 -6.27 4.35 9.15
N LEU A 120 -5.81 5.38 9.88
CA LEU A 120 -6.02 5.51 11.33
C LEU A 120 -7.50 5.57 11.72
N TYR A 121 -8.32 6.21 10.90
CA TYR A 121 -9.77 6.32 11.10
C TYR A 121 -10.56 5.20 10.42
N LYS A 122 -9.89 4.20 9.82
CA LYS A 122 -10.52 3.07 9.11
C LYS A 122 -11.53 3.52 8.05
N SER A 123 -11.22 4.61 7.36
CA SER A 123 -12.07 5.23 6.35
C SER A 123 -11.40 5.21 4.98
N ALA A 124 -12.10 4.64 4.01
CA ALA A 124 -11.69 4.65 2.62
C ALA A 124 -12.88 4.92 1.69
N SER A 125 -12.54 5.16 0.43
CA SER A 125 -13.53 5.20 -0.65
C SER A 125 -12.99 4.51 -1.89
N VAL A 126 -13.83 3.70 -2.52
CA VAL A 126 -13.63 3.33 -3.92
C VAL A 126 -14.02 4.53 -4.76
N ARG A 127 -13.06 5.07 -5.50
CA ARG A 127 -13.26 6.21 -6.40
C ARG A 127 -12.76 5.88 -7.80
N VAL A 128 -13.18 6.70 -8.76
CA VAL A 128 -12.77 6.56 -10.15
C VAL A 128 -11.90 7.74 -10.51
N ASP A 129 -10.65 7.44 -10.86
CA ASP A 129 -9.66 8.42 -11.32
C ASP A 129 -9.25 8.11 -12.77
N SER A 130 -8.53 9.05 -13.39
CA SER A 130 -7.91 8.80 -14.70
C SER A 130 -6.79 7.77 -14.57
N LEU A 131 -6.50 7.03 -15.65
CA LEU A 131 -5.39 6.08 -15.71
C LEU A 131 -4.05 6.77 -15.42
N GLN A 132 -3.88 8.01 -15.89
CA GLN A 132 -2.69 8.82 -15.63
C GLN A 132 -2.53 9.17 -14.14
N ASP A 133 -3.60 9.65 -13.50
CA ASP A 133 -3.58 9.98 -12.08
C ASP A 133 -3.38 8.73 -11.21
N PHE A 134 -4.01 7.62 -11.62
CA PHE A 134 -3.83 6.32 -10.98
C PHE A 134 -2.40 5.80 -11.15
N ALA A 135 -1.79 5.91 -12.32
CA ALA A 135 -0.41 5.46 -12.54
C ALA A 135 0.59 6.35 -11.78
N TYR A 136 0.36 7.66 -11.74
CA TYR A 136 1.23 8.65 -11.08
C TYR A 136 2.69 8.52 -11.54
N GLY A 137 2.91 8.37 -12.84
CA GLY A 137 4.23 8.23 -13.45
C GLY A 137 4.93 6.87 -13.23
N SER A 138 4.28 5.91 -12.58
CA SER A 138 4.79 4.55 -12.42
C SER A 138 4.28 3.63 -13.55
N PRO A 139 5.05 2.59 -13.95
CA PRO A 139 4.56 1.57 -14.86
C PRO A 139 3.31 0.88 -14.30
N VAL A 140 2.40 0.50 -15.19
CA VAL A 140 1.17 -0.24 -14.88
C VAL A 140 1.36 -1.68 -15.32
N LEU A 141 1.24 -2.61 -14.38
CA LEU A 141 1.25 -4.05 -14.64
C LEU A 141 -0.19 -4.56 -14.71
N LEU A 142 -0.43 -5.56 -15.56
CA LEU A 142 -1.77 -6.09 -15.82
C LEU A 142 -1.89 -7.52 -15.32
N ASN A 143 -2.97 -7.80 -14.57
CA ASN A 143 -3.45 -9.13 -14.25
C ASN A 143 -2.38 -10.08 -13.66
N THR A 144 -1.36 -9.57 -12.96
CA THR A 144 -0.26 -10.43 -12.49
C THR A 144 -0.73 -11.42 -11.43
N LEU A 145 -1.78 -11.06 -10.69
CA LEU A 145 -2.42 -11.92 -9.70
C LEU A 145 -3.09 -13.17 -10.29
N ASP A 146 -3.37 -13.24 -11.61
CA ASP A 146 -3.97 -14.44 -12.22
C ASP A 146 -3.05 -15.65 -12.07
N ALA A 147 -1.75 -15.44 -12.35
CA ALA A 147 -0.73 -16.46 -12.20
C ALA A 147 -0.45 -16.78 -10.73
N ALA A 148 -0.49 -15.76 -9.86
CA ALA A 148 -0.16 -15.91 -8.44
C ALA A 148 -1.23 -16.67 -7.65
N LEU A 149 -2.51 -16.37 -7.88
CA LEU A 149 -3.62 -16.93 -7.12
C LEU A 149 -4.13 -18.26 -7.66
N ARG A 150 -3.85 -18.60 -8.93
CA ARG A 150 -4.32 -19.82 -9.62
C ARG A 150 -5.84 -20.01 -9.51
N ARG A 151 -6.59 -18.91 -9.53
CA ARG A 151 -8.05 -18.89 -9.53
C ARG A 151 -8.58 -18.42 -10.88
N PRO A 152 -9.70 -18.98 -11.36
CA PRO A 152 -10.30 -18.50 -12.60
C PRO A 152 -10.77 -17.05 -12.41
N ALA A 153 -10.35 -16.17 -13.31
CA ALA A 153 -10.89 -14.81 -13.38
C ALA A 153 -12.33 -14.84 -13.91
N LEU A 154 -13.16 -13.95 -13.37
CA LEU A 154 -14.50 -13.69 -13.88
C LEU A 154 -14.41 -12.96 -15.23
N SER A 155 -15.55 -12.90 -15.94
CA SER A 155 -15.60 -12.17 -17.21
C SER A 155 -15.26 -10.69 -17.04
N ALA A 156 -14.56 -10.11 -18.00
CA ALA A 156 -14.05 -8.73 -17.90
C ALA A 156 -15.15 -7.71 -17.56
N GLU A 157 -16.33 -7.86 -18.17
CA GLU A 157 -17.47 -6.97 -17.88
C GLU A 157 -18.03 -7.18 -16.48
N GLU A 158 -18.09 -8.41 -15.98
CA GLU A 158 -18.52 -8.68 -14.61
C GLU A 158 -17.55 -8.07 -13.59
N VAL A 159 -16.24 -8.14 -13.84
CA VAL A 159 -15.22 -7.51 -12.99
C VAL A 159 -15.42 -6.00 -12.92
N ALA A 160 -15.60 -5.35 -14.07
CA ALA A 160 -15.84 -3.91 -14.13
C ALA A 160 -17.15 -3.50 -13.44
N LEU A 161 -18.24 -4.26 -13.66
CA LEU A 161 -19.54 -4.00 -13.04
C LEU A 161 -19.48 -4.14 -11.50
N ARG A 162 -18.72 -5.11 -10.98
CA ARG A 162 -18.49 -5.26 -9.54
C ARG A 162 -17.73 -4.06 -8.98
N ALA A 163 -16.69 -3.60 -9.66
CA ALA A 163 -15.94 -2.41 -9.26
C ALA A 163 -16.83 -1.15 -9.25
N GLU A 164 -17.67 -0.97 -10.26
CA GLU A 164 -18.62 0.14 -10.36
C GLU A 164 -19.66 0.13 -9.24
N LYS A 165 -20.19 -1.04 -8.87
CA LYS A 165 -21.15 -1.20 -7.76
C LYS A 165 -20.56 -0.83 -6.39
N LEU A 166 -19.25 -0.94 -6.23
CA LEU A 166 -18.56 -0.68 -4.97
C LEU A 166 -18.07 0.77 -4.84
N ILE A 167 -18.28 1.62 -5.87
CA ILE A 167 -17.94 3.05 -5.82
C ILE A 167 -18.66 3.71 -4.64
N GLY A 168 -17.90 4.41 -3.80
CA GLY A 168 -18.41 5.06 -2.60
C GLY A 168 -17.53 4.79 -1.39
N ARG A 169 -18.05 5.15 -0.22
CA ARG A 169 -17.34 4.97 1.06
C ARG A 169 -17.44 3.53 1.50
N ILE A 170 -16.32 3.00 1.98
CA ILE A 170 -16.26 1.68 2.61
C ILE A 170 -15.33 1.71 3.83
N PRO A 171 -15.58 0.87 4.86
CA PRO A 171 -14.66 0.74 5.98
C PRO A 171 -13.31 0.20 5.49
N TYR A 172 -12.21 0.72 6.01
CA TYR A 172 -10.86 0.31 5.62
C TYR A 172 -10.18 -0.50 6.71
N SER A 173 -9.42 -1.52 6.32
CA SER A 173 -8.41 -2.15 7.17
C SER A 173 -7.22 -2.55 6.32
N LEU A 174 -6.00 -2.31 6.83
CA LEU A 174 -4.77 -2.68 6.12
C LEU A 174 -4.67 -4.19 5.91
N LEU A 175 -5.16 -4.97 6.87
CA LEU A 175 -5.04 -6.43 6.86
C LEU A 175 -6.26 -7.12 6.22
N TRP A 176 -7.45 -6.53 6.31
CA TRP A 176 -8.68 -7.26 5.98
C TRP A 176 -9.55 -6.62 4.90
N ASN A 177 -9.35 -5.34 4.58
CA ASN A 177 -10.15 -4.65 3.56
C ASN A 177 -9.36 -3.49 2.92
N ASN A 178 -8.30 -3.87 2.20
CA ASN A 178 -7.39 -2.96 1.51
C ASN A 178 -7.62 -3.00 -0.02
N CYS A 179 -6.79 -2.29 -0.80
CA CYS A 179 -6.97 -2.20 -2.25
C CYS A 179 -6.80 -3.54 -2.98
N GLU A 180 -5.97 -4.45 -2.49
CA GLU A 180 -5.77 -5.78 -3.07
C GLU A 180 -7.00 -6.67 -2.84
N HIS A 181 -7.60 -6.61 -1.65
CA HIS A 181 -8.87 -7.30 -1.36
C HIS A 181 -10.00 -6.83 -2.27
N PHE A 182 -10.08 -5.51 -2.52
CA PHE A 182 -11.06 -4.94 -3.41
C PHE A 182 -10.95 -5.50 -4.84
N VAL A 183 -9.76 -5.47 -5.44
CA VAL A 183 -9.58 -5.93 -6.83
C VAL A 183 -9.71 -7.44 -6.96
N THR A 184 -9.27 -8.21 -5.98
CA THR A 184 -9.38 -9.68 -6.00
C THR A 184 -10.82 -10.14 -5.79
N TYR A 185 -11.61 -9.43 -4.99
CA TYR A 185 -13.06 -9.63 -4.91
C TYR A 185 -13.74 -9.33 -6.25
N CYS A 186 -13.36 -8.23 -6.92
CA CYS A 186 -13.92 -7.90 -8.22
C CYS A 186 -13.56 -8.95 -9.28
N ARG A 187 -12.30 -9.40 -9.33
CA ARG A 187 -11.77 -10.26 -10.38
C ARG A 187 -12.01 -11.75 -10.17
N TYR A 188 -11.93 -12.25 -8.95
CA TYR A 188 -11.99 -13.69 -8.63
C TYR A 188 -13.18 -14.05 -7.72
N GLY A 189 -13.95 -13.06 -7.28
CA GLY A 189 -15.10 -13.27 -6.40
C GLY A 189 -14.78 -13.45 -4.91
N ALA A 190 -13.52 -13.38 -4.51
CA ALA A 190 -13.11 -13.45 -3.11
C ALA A 190 -11.98 -12.44 -2.84
N GLY A 191 -12.15 -11.62 -1.79
CA GLY A 191 -11.14 -10.65 -1.38
C GLY A 191 -9.99 -11.35 -0.65
N VAL A 192 -8.80 -11.30 -1.23
CA VAL A 192 -7.55 -11.83 -0.65
C VAL A 192 -6.43 -10.80 -0.86
N SER A 193 -5.40 -10.84 -0.02
CA SER A 193 -4.22 -9.97 -0.18
C SER A 193 -2.93 -10.73 0.10
N LEU A 194 -2.16 -10.98 -0.97
CA LEU A 194 -0.85 -11.60 -0.88
C LEU A 194 0.15 -10.68 -0.17
N GLN A 195 -0.02 -9.36 -0.26
CA GLN A 195 0.80 -8.41 0.50
C GLN A 195 0.57 -8.54 2.00
N THR A 196 -0.69 -8.66 2.42
CA THR A 196 -1.01 -8.89 3.83
C THR A 196 -0.44 -10.22 4.31
N ASP A 197 -0.60 -11.29 3.54
CA ASP A 197 -0.05 -12.61 3.89
C ASP A 197 1.48 -12.55 4.07
N ARG A 198 2.20 -11.95 3.10
CA ARG A 198 3.65 -11.75 3.19
C ARG A 198 4.06 -10.89 4.39
N PHE A 199 3.31 -9.83 4.67
CA PHE A 199 3.57 -8.97 5.82
C PHE A 199 3.42 -9.75 7.13
N CYS A 200 2.35 -10.54 7.27
CA CYS A 200 2.12 -11.38 8.44
C CYS A 200 3.21 -12.45 8.61
N GLU A 201 3.66 -13.09 7.53
CA GLU A 201 4.76 -14.06 7.56
C GLU A 201 6.11 -13.40 7.93
N CYS A 202 6.38 -12.22 7.38
CA CYS A 202 7.59 -11.46 7.74
C CYS A 202 7.57 -11.06 9.22
N LEU A 203 6.43 -10.54 9.69
CA LEU A 203 6.23 -10.20 11.09
C LEU A 203 6.42 -11.43 11.99
N LYS A 204 5.82 -12.57 11.61
CA LYS A 204 5.99 -13.84 12.33
C LYS A 204 7.46 -14.23 12.43
N THR A 205 8.20 -14.15 11.32
CA THR A 205 9.64 -14.42 11.29
C THR A 205 10.43 -13.47 12.20
N ILE A 206 10.11 -12.18 12.21
CA ILE A 206 10.77 -11.18 13.07
C ILE A 206 10.47 -11.44 14.55
N VAL A 207 9.22 -11.76 14.86
CA VAL A 207 8.76 -12.07 16.22
C VAL A 207 9.41 -13.35 16.76
N GLN A 208 9.57 -14.35 15.90
CA GLN A 208 10.22 -15.62 16.21
C GLN A 208 11.75 -15.55 16.20
N ASP A 209 12.35 -14.44 15.78
CA ASP A 209 13.80 -14.28 15.81
C ASP A 209 14.30 -14.36 17.27
N GLN A 210 15.33 -15.18 17.50
CA GLN A 210 15.89 -15.43 18.83
C GLN A 210 16.33 -14.14 19.53
N ARG A 211 16.76 -13.13 18.75
CA ARG A 211 17.14 -11.82 19.28
C ARG A 211 15.93 -11.03 19.75
N SER A 212 14.80 -11.09 19.03
CA SER A 212 13.54 -10.47 19.44
C SER A 212 13.00 -11.09 20.73
N MET A 213 13.06 -12.42 20.87
CA MET A 213 12.67 -13.11 22.11
C MET A 213 13.57 -12.71 23.30
N LEU A 214 14.88 -12.61 23.07
CA LEU A 214 15.84 -12.15 24.08
C LEU A 214 15.55 -10.70 24.49
N MET A 215 15.36 -9.78 23.53
CA MET A 215 15.05 -8.38 23.80
C MET A 215 13.74 -8.23 24.58
N ALA A 216 12.68 -8.96 24.22
CA ALA A 216 11.42 -8.93 24.94
C ALA A 216 11.58 -9.39 26.41
N THR A 217 12.39 -10.43 26.62
CA THR A 217 12.72 -10.93 27.97
C THR A 217 13.49 -9.87 28.77
N VAL A 218 14.51 -9.25 28.19
CA VAL A 218 15.32 -8.21 28.83
C VAL A 218 14.46 -6.99 29.17
N ILE A 219 13.63 -6.51 28.25
CA ILE A 219 12.72 -5.38 28.49
C ILE A 219 11.75 -5.70 29.62
N GLY A 220 11.16 -6.90 29.62
CA GLY A 220 10.27 -7.35 30.69
C GLY A 220 10.94 -7.38 32.07
N VAL A 221 12.18 -7.90 32.14
CA VAL A 221 12.97 -7.90 33.37
C VAL A 221 13.30 -6.47 33.82
N CYS A 222 13.78 -5.61 32.92
CA CYS A 222 14.05 -4.21 33.22
C CYS A 222 12.80 -3.47 33.73
N PHE A 223 11.64 -3.71 33.13
CA PHE A 223 10.36 -3.13 33.54
C PHE A 223 9.97 -3.56 34.96
N MET A 224 10.13 -4.85 35.29
CA MET A 224 9.92 -5.36 36.65
C MET A 224 10.92 -4.79 37.67
N LEU A 225 12.18 -4.58 37.29
CA LEU A 225 13.19 -3.97 38.16
C LEU A 225 12.91 -2.49 38.42
N PHE A 226 12.42 -1.74 37.41
CA PHE A 226 12.21 -0.30 37.51
C PHE A 226 10.93 0.08 38.26
N LEU A 227 9.83 -0.66 38.04
CA LEU A 227 8.53 -0.40 38.67
C LEU A 227 8.28 -1.24 39.93
N GLY A 228 9.19 -2.16 40.24
CA GLY A 228 9.05 -3.12 41.33
C GLY A 228 8.34 -4.40 40.91
N LEU A 229 8.75 -5.49 41.54
CA LEU A 229 8.16 -6.80 41.33
C LEU A 229 6.77 -6.85 41.96
N SER A 230 5.75 -6.86 41.13
CA SER A 230 4.35 -6.95 41.55
C SER A 230 3.59 -7.82 40.56
N LEU A 231 2.41 -8.32 40.97
CA LEU A 231 1.57 -9.11 40.08
C LEU A 231 1.16 -8.32 38.83
N SER A 232 0.97 -6.99 38.96
CA SER A 232 0.65 -6.08 37.86
C SER A 232 1.78 -5.90 36.84
N THR A 233 3.05 -6.14 37.21
CA THR A 233 4.20 -6.02 36.30
C THR A 233 4.67 -7.38 35.77
N ALA A 234 4.52 -8.45 36.58
CA ALA A 234 4.88 -9.80 36.21
C ALA A 234 3.89 -10.44 35.21
N LEU A 235 2.57 -10.28 35.42
CA LEU A 235 1.57 -10.88 34.53
C LEU A 235 1.66 -10.40 33.08
N PRO A 236 1.78 -9.09 32.77
CA PRO A 236 1.92 -8.64 31.39
C PRO A 236 3.20 -9.18 30.74
N THR A 237 4.31 -9.21 31.48
CA THR A 237 5.60 -9.74 30.99
C THR A 237 5.50 -11.21 30.62
N LEU A 238 4.96 -12.04 31.52
CA LEU A 238 4.74 -13.47 31.28
C LEU A 238 3.75 -13.71 30.14
N PHE A 239 2.70 -12.90 30.05
CA PHE A 239 1.71 -12.99 28.99
C PHE A 239 2.30 -12.65 27.62
N ILE A 240 3.15 -11.63 27.53
CA ILE A 240 3.88 -11.27 26.31
C ILE A 240 4.80 -12.44 25.90
N LEU A 241 5.60 -12.99 26.82
CA LEU A 241 6.48 -14.13 26.53
C LEU A 241 5.69 -15.37 26.10
N PHE A 242 4.53 -15.62 26.72
CA PHE A 242 3.64 -16.71 26.34
C PHE A 242 3.04 -16.50 24.94
N ILE A 243 2.62 -15.29 24.59
CA ILE A 243 2.16 -14.97 23.23
C ILE A 243 3.29 -15.17 22.21
N LEU A 244 4.49 -14.68 22.50
CA LEU A 244 5.65 -14.86 21.63
C LEU A 244 5.97 -16.35 21.42
N TRP A 245 5.85 -17.16 22.48
CA TRP A 245 6.02 -18.62 22.41
C TRP A 245 4.91 -19.32 21.60
N MET A 246 3.64 -18.94 21.79
CA MET A 246 2.49 -19.51 21.07
C MET A 246 2.46 -19.13 19.58
N ILE A 247 3.09 -18.02 19.20
CA ILE A 247 3.28 -17.63 17.80
C ILE A 247 4.35 -18.51 17.13
N GLY A 248 5.27 -19.10 17.91
CA GLY A 248 6.29 -20.09 17.52
C GLY A 248 5.71 -21.37 16.96
#